data_AF-A0A850SZ87-F1
#
_entry.id   AF-A0A850SZ87-F1
#
_cell.length_a   1.000
_cell.length_b   1.000
_cell.length_c   1.000
_cell.angle_alpha   90.00
_cell.angle_beta   90.00
_cell.angle_gamma   90.00
#
_symmetry.space_group_name_H-M   'P 1'
#
loop_
_entity.id
_entity.type
_entity.pdbx_description
1 polymer ?
#
loop_
_entity_poly.entity_id
_entity_poly.type
_entity_poly.pdbx_seq_one_letter_code
_entity_poly.pdbx_strand_id
1 'polypeptide(L)'
;MTILRLFTDGSVNPKSKVGYGAYLAVLWEIPYSEAFKADVKVKKFEHTSPAKLELQALIWALTSVQKPVGKIIVYTDSQNIIGLKTGAGDLK
;
A
#
# COMPACT_ATOMS: atom_id res chain seq x y z
N MET A 1 -21.79 -4.48 6.94
CA MET A 1 -20.58 -3.65 7.02
C MET A 1 -19.60 -4.14 5.97
N THR A 2 -19.17 -3.30 5.04
CA THR A 2 -18.24 -3.69 3.97
C THR A 2 -16.81 -3.63 4.48
N ILE A 3 -16.08 -4.75 4.35
CA ILE A 3 -14.66 -4.85 4.71
C ILE A 3 -13.85 -4.91 3.41
N LEU A 4 -12.86 -4.04 3.29
CA LEU A 4 -11.92 -4.03 2.17
C LEU A 4 -10.54 -4.50 2.64
N ARG A 5 -9.98 -5.47 1.92
CA ARG A 5 -8.57 -5.87 2.06
C ARG A 5 -7.76 -5.03 1.08
N LEU A 6 -6.83 -4.26 1.61
CA LEU A 6 -5.93 -3.41 0.83
C LEU A 6 -4.52 -3.97 0.94
N PHE A 7 -3.97 -4.45 -0.16
CA PHE A 7 -2.59 -4.91 -0.25
C PHE A 7 -1.74 -3.79 -0.82
N THR A 8 -0.59 -3.51 -0.23
CA THR A 8 0.33 -2.46 -0.70
C THR A 8 1.75 -2.96 -0.66
N ASP A 9 2.50 -2.66 -1.71
CA ASP A 9 3.93 -2.96 -1.83
C ASP A 9 4.61 -1.86 -2.66
N GLY A 10 5.93 -1.76 -2.58
CA GLY A 10 6.69 -0.88 -3.43
C GLY A 10 8.19 -1.15 -3.38
N SER A 11 8.86 -0.88 -4.50
CA SER A 11 10.31 -0.98 -4.58
C SER A 11 10.93 0.23 -5.25
N VAL A 12 12.11 0.63 -4.79
CA VAL A 12 12.86 1.79 -5.27
C VAL A 12 14.18 1.36 -5.84
N ASN A 13 14.54 1.90 -7.01
CA ASN A 13 15.91 1.86 -7.48
C ASN A 13 16.72 2.93 -6.72
N PRO A 14 17.71 2.55 -5.87
CA PRO A 14 18.41 3.52 -5.02
C PRO A 14 19.23 4.55 -5.79
N LYS A 15 19.69 4.22 -7.00
CA LYS A 15 20.53 5.10 -7.82
C LYS A 15 19.71 6.18 -8.49
N SER A 16 18.63 5.81 -9.17
CA SER A 16 17.76 6.77 -9.87
C SER A 16 16.75 7.45 -8.95
N LYS A 17 16.54 6.93 -7.73
CA LYS A 17 15.49 7.36 -6.79
C LYS A 17 14.09 7.29 -7.40
N VAL A 18 13.92 6.43 -8.41
CA VAL A 18 12.63 6.10 -9.01
C VAL A 18 12.11 4.84 -8.32
N GLY A 19 10.88 4.92 -7.82
CA GLY A 19 10.18 3.81 -7.22
C GLY A 19 8.85 3.53 -7.88
N TYR A 20 8.37 2.31 -7.70
CA TYR A 20 7.04 1.90 -8.13
C TYR A 20 6.29 1.37 -6.92
N GLY A 21 5.17 2.03 -6.61
CA GLY A 21 4.21 1.55 -5.64
C GLY A 21 3.10 0.79 -6.35
N ALA A 22 2.62 -0.28 -5.72
CA ALA A 22 1.50 -1.06 -6.19
C ALA A 22 0.46 -1.22 -5.08
N TYR A 23 -0.82 -1.27 -5.46
CA TYR A 23 -1.86 -1.71 -4.55
C TYR A 23 -2.91 -2.58 -5.24
N LEU A 24 -3.57 -3.41 -4.44
CA LEU A 24 -4.74 -4.19 -4.81
C LEU A 24 -5.81 -4.02 -3.73
N ALA A 25 -7.03 -3.70 -4.13
CA ALA A 25 -8.17 -3.52 -3.23
C ALA A 25 -9.24 -4.58 -3.53
N VAL A 26 -9.51 -5.46 -2.57
CA VAL A 26 -10.45 -6.58 -2.74
C VAL A 26 -11.45 -6.59 -1.61
N LEU A 27 -12.74 -6.68 -1.93
CA LEU A 27 -13.78 -6.86 -0.92
C LEU A 27 -13.56 -8.20 -0.19
N TRP A 28 -13.86 -8.24 1.12
CA TRP A 28 -13.58 -9.38 1.98
C TRP A 28 -14.28 -10.67 1.50
N GLU A 29 -15.51 -10.53 1.02
CA GLU A 29 -16.37 -11.61 0.54
C GLU A 29 -15.90 -12.24 -0.78
N ILE A 30 -15.01 -11.58 -1.54
CA ILE A 30 -14.57 -12.10 -2.83
C ILE A 30 -13.41 -13.10 -2.59
N PRO A 31 -13.53 -14.36 -3.03
CA PRO A 31 -12.43 -15.32 -2.94
C PRO A 31 -11.27 -14.92 -3.84
N TYR A 32 -10.09 -15.52 -3.61
CA TYR A 32 -8.94 -15.32 -4.48
C TYR A 32 -9.27 -15.68 -5.93
N SER A 33 -8.78 -14.86 -6.87
CA SER A 33 -8.86 -15.10 -8.30
C SER A 33 -7.58 -14.64 -8.96
N GLU A 34 -7.08 -15.41 -9.93
CA GLU A 34 -5.95 -15.02 -10.77
C GLU A 34 -6.22 -13.72 -11.56
N ALA A 35 -7.50 -13.40 -11.80
CA ALA A 35 -7.91 -12.16 -12.45
C ALA A 35 -7.47 -10.89 -11.68
N PHE A 36 -7.26 -11.00 -10.36
CA PHE A 36 -6.81 -9.88 -9.54
C PHE A 36 -5.45 -9.31 -9.96
N LYS A 37 -4.62 -10.10 -10.65
CA LYS A 37 -3.36 -9.60 -11.21
C LYS A 37 -3.59 -8.42 -12.17
N ALA A 38 -4.69 -8.44 -12.93
CA ALA A 38 -5.05 -7.35 -13.83
C ALA A 38 -5.61 -6.10 -13.08
N ASP A 39 -6.07 -6.28 -11.84
CA ASP A 39 -6.63 -5.22 -11.02
C ASP A 39 -5.57 -4.47 -10.19
N VAL A 40 -4.35 -5.01 -10.11
CA VAL A 40 -3.22 -4.36 -9.44
C VAL A 40 -2.98 -2.99 -10.08
N LYS A 41 -3.07 -1.94 -9.27
CA LYS A 41 -2.76 -0.58 -9.69
C LYS A 41 -1.30 -0.30 -9.39
N VAL A 42 -0.58 0.21 -10.37
CA VAL A 42 0.84 0.55 -10.25
C VAL A 42 1.04 2.03 -10.55
N LYS A 43 1.89 2.70 -9.77
CA LYS A 43 2.24 4.09 -9.97
C LYS A 43 3.73 4.32 -9.78
N LYS A 44 4.32 5.09 -10.70
CA LYS A 44 5.70 5.57 -10.60
C LYS A 44 5.78 6.76 -9.65
N PHE A 45 6.81 6.76 -8.81
CA PHE A 45 7.19 7.85 -7.93
C PHE A 45 8.63 8.24 -8.21
N GLU A 46 8.88 9.55 -8.35
CA GLU A 46 10.21 10.09 -8.57
C GLU A 46 10.73 10.75 -7.28
N HIS A 47 12.06 10.82 -7.15
CA HIS A 47 12.72 11.40 -5.97
C HIS A 47 12.23 10.79 -4.64
N THR A 48 12.19 9.46 -4.60
CA THR A 48 11.75 8.68 -3.44
C THR A 48 12.87 7.80 -2.86
N SER A 49 12.59 7.20 -1.71
CA SER A 49 13.43 6.23 -0.98
C SER A 49 12.54 5.07 -0.52
N PRO A 50 13.07 3.89 -0.14
CA PRO A 50 12.24 2.73 0.22
C PRO A 50 11.15 3.06 1.26
N ALA A 51 11.51 3.61 2.42
CA ALA A 51 10.56 3.98 3.47
C ALA A 51 9.55 5.05 3.01
N LYS A 52 10.02 6.04 2.22
CA LYS A 52 9.15 7.10 1.69
C LYS A 52 8.16 6.54 0.67
N LEU A 53 8.59 5.61 -0.19
CA LEU A 53 7.73 4.98 -1.18
C LEU A 53 6.66 4.13 -0.51
N GLU A 54 7.00 3.31 0.49
CA GLU A 54 6.04 2.50 1.23
C GLU A 54 4.89 3.37 1.77
N LEU A 55 5.23 4.48 2.41
CA LEU A 55 4.24 5.44 2.92
C LEU A 55 3.45 6.13 1.80
N GLN A 56 4.13 6.56 0.73
CA GLN A 56 3.48 7.18 -0.44
C GLN A 56 2.49 6.22 -1.13
N ALA A 57 2.86 4.95 -1.26
CA ALA A 57 2.02 3.90 -1.83
C ALA A 57 0.77 3.66 -0.98
N LEU A 58 0.93 3.58 0.35
CA LEU A 58 -0.20 3.43 1.27
C LEU A 58 -1.17 4.62 1.20
N ILE A 59 -0.66 5.85 1.27
CA ILE A 59 -1.47 7.07 1.18
C ILE A 59 -2.19 7.14 -0.16
N TRP A 60 -1.47 6.84 -1.26
CA TRP A 60 -2.05 6.79 -2.59
C TRP A 60 -3.18 5.75 -2.69
N ALA A 61 -2.98 4.55 -2.15
CA ALA A 61 -3.97 3.49 -2.17
C ALA A 61 -5.23 3.89 -1.37
N LEU A 62 -5.06 4.41 -0.14
CA LEU A 62 -6.15 4.86 0.73
C LEU A 62 -6.96 6.01 0.12
N THR A 63 -6.30 6.95 -0.56
CA THR A 63 -6.97 8.07 -1.24
C THR A 63 -7.66 7.65 -2.55
N SER A 64 -7.23 6.54 -3.15
CA SER A 64 -7.81 6.02 -4.40
C SER A 64 -9.04 5.15 -4.18
N VAL A 65 -9.22 4.55 -2.99
CA VAL A 65 -10.40 3.76 -2.65
C VAL A 65 -11.56 4.67 -2.23
N GLN A 66 -12.21 5.30 -3.23
CA GLN A 66 -13.18 6.40 -3.07
C GLN A 66 -14.56 6.04 -2.47
N LYS A 67 -14.81 4.83 -1.99
CA LYS A 67 -16.15 4.41 -1.51
C LYS A 67 -16.18 4.27 0.01
N PRO A 68 -17.33 4.49 0.68
CA PRO A 68 -17.45 4.32 2.11
C PRO A 68 -17.34 2.83 2.46
N VAL A 69 -16.12 2.35 2.60
CA VAL A 69 -15.81 1.07 3.21
C VAL A 69 -15.79 1.28 4.71
N GLY A 70 -16.71 0.61 5.40
CA GLY A 70 -16.84 0.72 6.86
C GLY A 70 -15.55 0.30 7.58
N LYS A 71 -14.80 -0.66 7.02
CA LYS A 71 -13.49 -1.08 7.54
C LYS A 71 -12.52 -1.39 6.40
N ILE A 72 -11.30 -0.85 6.50
CA ILE A 72 -10.18 -1.21 5.65
C ILE A 72 -9.16 -2.00 6.48
N ILE A 73 -8.72 -3.14 5.97
CA ILE A 73 -7.65 -3.96 6.53
C ILE A 73 -6.48 -3.88 5.57
N VAL A 74 -5.38 -3.27 6.00
CA VAL A 74 -4.17 -3.11 5.20
C VAL A 74 -3.23 -4.28 5.44
N TYR A 75 -2.72 -4.85 4.35
CA TYR A 75 -1.70 -5.90 4.32
C TYR A 75 -0.45 -5.33 3.67
N THR A 76 0.64 -5.29 4.45
CA THR A 76 1.96 -4.83 4.03
C THR A 76 3.00 -5.50 4.91
N ASP A 77 4.20 -5.73 4.37
CA ASP A 77 5.38 -6.21 5.08
C ASP A 77 6.31 -5.07 5.55
N SER A 78 5.99 -3.81 5.18
CA SER A 78 6.72 -2.62 5.61
C SER A 78 6.73 -2.49 7.13
N GLN A 79 7.91 -2.69 7.73
CA GLN A 79 8.12 -2.47 9.16
C GLN A 79 7.97 -0.99 9.53
N ASN A 80 8.25 -0.07 8.60
CA ASN A 80 8.06 1.36 8.82
C ASN A 80 6.59 1.67 9.06
N ILE A 81 5.69 1.14 8.22
CA ILE A 81 4.24 1.34 8.36
C ILE A 81 3.72 0.69 9.65
N ILE A 82 4.17 -0.53 9.95
CA ILE A 82 3.77 -1.23 11.18
C ILE A 82 4.23 -0.45 12.43
N GLY A 83 5.46 0.08 12.41
CA GLY A 83 6.05 0.87 13.49
C GLY A 83 5.36 2.22 13.75
N LEU A 84 4.74 2.83 12.72
CA LEU A 84 3.94 4.05 12.91
C LEU A 84 2.74 3.81 13.83
N LYS A 85 2.14 2.62 13.77
CA LYS A 85 0.98 2.27 14.61
C LYS A 85 1.35 2.12 16.08
N THR A 86 2.61 1.78 16.38
CA THR A 86 3.08 1.52 17.75
C THR A 86 3.71 2.74 18.41
N GLY A 87 3.77 3.90 17.73
CA GLY A 87 4.30 5.16 18.29
C GLY A 87 5.84 5.22 18.35
N ALA A 88 6.55 4.27 17.73
CA ALA A 88 8.02 4.21 17.74
C ALA A 88 8.65 5.13 16.67
N GLY A 89 8.19 6.38 16.59
CA GLY A 89 8.73 7.39 15.68
C GLY A 89 10.20 7.75 15.93
N ASP A 90 10.76 7.37 17.09
CA ASP A 90 12.07 7.83 17.58
C ASP A 90 12.99 6.72 18.11
N LEU A 91 13.05 5.54 17.49
CA LEU A 91 14.12 4.57 17.80
C LEU A 91 14.64 3.85 16.55
N LYS A 92 15.40 4.58 15.72
CA LYS A 92 16.76 4.23 15.27
C LYS A 92 17.29 5.25 14.26
#